data_AF-A0A415D778-F1
#
_entry.id   AF-A0A415D778-F1
#
_cell.length_a   1.000
_cell.length_b   1.000
_cell.length_c   1.000
_cell.angle_alpha   90.00
_cell.angle_beta   90.00
_cell.angle_gamma   90.00
#
_symmetry.space_group_name_H-M   'P 1'
#
loop_
_entity.id
_entity.type
_entity.pdbx_description
1 polymer ?
#
loop_
_entity_poly.entity_id
_entity_poly.type
_entity_poly.pdbx_seq_one_letter_code
_entity_poly.pdbx_strand_id
1 'polypeptide(L)'
;MGKFCGLIKFDILDYIPTGHDNAVTRRELMDQTGIKDRAIRDMIHYARRKIAILNLQDGEGYFIPDMNLPEERIMLVQYIQQEESRLKSIGWALKAARKMARNCNVEVDTNELEQEGERRGERTCESA
;
A
#
# COMPACT_ATOMS: atom_id res chain seq x y z
N MET A 1 33.69 20.39 -17.29
CA MET A 1 32.61 20.38 -16.28
C MET A 1 31.52 19.42 -16.72
N GLY A 2 31.61 18.15 -16.32
CA GLY A 2 30.53 17.18 -16.51
C GLY A 2 29.45 17.40 -15.47
N LYS A 3 28.20 17.57 -15.90
CA LYS A 3 27.03 17.77 -15.04
C LYS A 3 26.86 16.54 -14.16
N PHE A 4 27.03 16.68 -12.84
CA PHE A 4 26.47 15.75 -11.87
C PHE A 4 24.94 15.88 -11.95
N CYS A 5 24.31 15.12 -12.84
CA CYS A 5 22.88 14.84 -12.74
C CYS A 5 22.71 13.80 -11.64
N GLY A 6 22.69 14.28 -10.39
CA GLY A 6 22.23 13.46 -9.27
C GLY A 6 20.80 13.05 -9.57
N LEU A 7 20.59 11.76 -9.79
CA LEU A 7 19.28 11.16 -9.95
C LEU A 7 18.55 11.35 -8.62
N ILE A 8 17.78 12.43 -8.44
CA ILE A 8 16.90 12.56 -7.27
C ILE A 8 15.89 11.43 -7.40
N LYS A 9 16.07 10.41 -6.58
CA LYS A 9 15.16 9.28 -6.48
C LYS A 9 13.89 9.80 -5.82
N PHE A 10 12.84 9.98 -6.60
CA PHE A 10 11.52 10.35 -6.09
C PHE A 10 11.02 9.25 -5.14
N ASP A 11 10.67 9.60 -3.91
CA ASP A 11 9.92 8.75 -2.98
C ASP A 11 8.65 9.49 -2.55
N ILE A 12 7.50 8.82 -2.67
CA ILE A 12 6.20 9.40 -2.28
C ILE A 12 6.14 9.65 -0.77
N LEU A 13 6.95 8.93 0.02
CA LEU A 13 7.02 9.11 1.47
C LEU A 13 7.49 10.52 1.87
N ASP A 14 8.28 11.18 1.03
CA ASP A 14 8.74 12.55 1.29
C ASP A 14 7.59 13.58 1.24
N TYR A 15 6.42 13.18 0.73
CA TYR A 15 5.23 14.01 0.56
C TYR A 15 4.05 13.57 1.44
N ILE A 16 4.19 12.48 2.20
CA ILE A 16 3.14 12.01 3.13
C ILE A 16 3.55 12.41 4.54
N PRO A 17 2.86 13.38 5.15
CA PRO A 17 3.24 13.89 6.47
C PRO A 17 2.84 12.94 7.60
N THR A 18 3.49 13.15 8.74
CA THR A 18 3.12 12.53 10.01
C THR A 18 2.00 13.33 10.66
N GLY A 19 1.02 12.63 11.22
CA GLY A 19 -0.12 13.21 11.93
C GLY A 19 -1.38 13.33 11.08
N HIS A 20 -2.55 13.02 11.65
CA HIS A 20 -3.84 13.07 10.95
C HIS A 20 -4.21 14.50 10.54
N ASP A 21 -3.96 15.48 11.40
CA ASP A 21 -4.20 16.91 11.12
C ASP A 21 -3.42 17.45 9.91
N ASN A 22 -2.35 16.76 9.51
CA ASN A 22 -1.54 17.12 8.36
C ASN A 22 -1.88 16.31 7.10
N ALA A 23 -2.90 15.45 7.14
CA ALA A 23 -3.20 14.53 6.06
C ALA A 23 -3.26 15.21 4.69
N VAL A 24 -2.75 14.50 3.68
CA VAL A 24 -2.65 15.01 2.31
C VAL A 24 -3.55 14.23 1.36
N THR A 25 -4.36 14.94 0.59
CA THR A 25 -5.23 14.32 -0.42
C THR A 25 -4.43 13.88 -1.65
N ARG A 26 -4.99 12.97 -2.46
CA ARG A 26 -4.37 12.63 -3.76
C ARG A 26 -4.24 13.85 -4.67
N ARG A 27 -5.20 14.77 -4.60
CA ARG A 27 -5.21 15.96 -5.44
C ARG A 27 -4.02 16.85 -5.11
N GLU A 28 -3.76 17.07 -3.83
CA GLU A 28 -2.60 17.83 -3.36
C GLU A 28 -1.29 17.14 -3.74
N LEU A 29 -1.20 15.81 -3.58
CA LEU A 29 -0.02 15.06 -4.04
C LEU A 29 0.23 15.23 -5.54
N MET A 30 -0.83 15.20 -6.37
CA MET A 30 -0.70 15.45 -7.80
C MET A 30 -0.21 16.87 -8.09
N ASP A 31 -0.75 17.86 -7.39
CA ASP A 31 -0.43 19.27 -7.61
C ASP A 31 0.98 19.63 -7.13
N GLN A 32 1.45 19.02 -6.03
CA GLN A 32 2.80 19.20 -5.49
C GLN A 32 3.88 18.51 -6.35
N THR A 33 3.56 17.36 -6.94
CA THR A 33 4.56 16.51 -7.63
C THR A 33 4.49 16.59 -9.15
N GLY A 34 3.37 17.04 -9.72
CA GLY A 34 3.08 16.97 -11.16
C GLY A 34 2.80 15.55 -11.67
N ILE A 35 2.73 14.55 -10.78
CA ILE A 35 2.52 13.15 -11.13
C ILE A 35 1.03 12.86 -11.31
N LYS A 36 0.69 12.07 -12.32
CA LYS A 36 -0.69 11.67 -12.60
C LYS A 36 -1.25 10.75 -11.52
N ASP A 37 -2.56 10.87 -11.28
CA ASP A 37 -3.30 10.13 -10.25
C ASP A 37 -3.03 8.62 -10.22
N ARG A 38 -2.94 7.97 -11.40
CA ARG A 38 -2.66 6.53 -11.46
C ARG A 38 -1.31 6.18 -10.83
N ALA A 39 -0.26 6.94 -11.17
CA ALA A 39 1.07 6.71 -10.64
C ALA A 39 1.15 7.02 -9.13
N ILE A 40 0.47 8.07 -8.65
CA ILE A 40 0.35 8.35 -7.20
C ILE A 40 -0.28 7.16 -6.46
N ARG A 41 -1.38 6.60 -6.97
CA ARG A 41 -2.03 5.43 -6.34
C ARG A 41 -1.10 4.23 -6.26
N ASP A 42 -0.38 3.94 -7.34
CA ASP A 42 0.55 2.81 -7.40
C ASP A 42 1.72 3.05 -6.41
N MET A 43 2.27 4.27 -6.37
CA MET A 43 3.33 4.65 -5.42
C MET A 43 2.90 4.50 -3.96
N ILE A 44 1.72 4.99 -3.57
CA ILE A 44 1.18 4.83 -2.21
C ILE A 44 1.00 3.33 -1.89
N HIS A 45 0.46 2.56 -2.82
CA HIS A 45 0.27 1.12 -2.64
C HIS A 45 1.60 0.39 -2.36
N TYR A 46 2.68 0.73 -3.09
CA TYR A 46 3.99 0.14 -2.82
C TYR A 46 4.63 0.67 -1.55
N ALA A 47 4.45 1.95 -1.21
CA ALA A 47 4.98 2.55 0.00
C ALA A 47 4.38 1.93 1.27
N ARG A 48 3.09 1.55 1.23
CA ARG A 48 2.40 0.83 2.32
C ARG A 48 3.04 -0.50 2.70
N ARG A 49 3.86 -1.09 1.84
CA ARG A 49 4.62 -2.31 2.16
C ARG A 49 5.81 -2.05 3.09
N LYS A 50 6.20 -0.77 3.27
CA LYS A 50 7.32 -0.35 4.10
C LYS A 50 6.87 0.26 5.44
N ILE A 51 5.80 1.06 5.41
CA ILE A 51 5.30 1.81 6.58
C ILE A 51 3.77 1.96 6.49
N ALA A 52 3.12 2.07 7.65
CA ALA A 52 1.70 2.34 7.73
C ALA A 52 1.38 3.74 7.16
N ILE A 53 0.56 3.78 6.10
CA ILE A 53 0.02 5.01 5.51
C ILE A 53 -1.50 4.89 5.56
N LEU A 54 -2.10 5.61 6.49
CA LEU A 54 -3.52 5.55 6.78
C LEU A 54 -4.30 6.40 5.78
N ASN A 55 -5.54 5.99 5.52
CA ASN A 55 -6.60 6.82 4.95
C ASN A 55 -7.90 6.29 5.56
N LEU A 56 -8.54 7.11 6.40
CA LEU A 56 -9.68 6.69 7.21
C LEU A 56 -11.04 6.87 6.51
N GLN A 57 -11.05 7.22 5.23
CA GLN A 57 -12.26 7.51 4.44
C GLN A 57 -13.12 8.67 4.99
N ASP A 58 -12.52 9.55 5.78
CA ASP A 58 -13.09 10.79 6.31
C ASP A 58 -13.02 11.96 5.31
N GLY A 59 -12.14 11.86 4.32
CA GLY A 59 -11.93 12.88 3.29
C GLY A 59 -10.62 13.65 3.46
N GLU A 60 -9.94 13.51 4.60
CA GLU A 60 -8.73 14.28 4.96
C GLU A 60 -7.50 13.81 4.17
N GLY A 61 -7.45 12.54 3.79
CA GLY A 61 -6.44 12.02 2.87
C GLY A 61 -5.51 11.00 3.51
N TYR A 62 -4.22 11.10 3.20
CA TYR A 62 -3.19 10.13 3.58
C TYR A 62 -2.22 10.72 4.58
N PHE A 63 -1.86 9.95 5.60
CA PHE A 63 -0.88 10.35 6.61
C PHE A 63 -0.17 9.13 7.20
N ILE A 64 0.97 9.37 7.84
CA ILE A 64 1.66 8.40 8.70
C ILE A 64 1.25 8.72 10.15
N PRO A 65 0.75 7.77 10.94
CA PRO A 65 0.32 8.07 12.30
C PRO A 65 1.52 8.42 13.19
N ASP A 66 1.39 9.48 14.00
CA ASP A 66 2.33 9.79 15.07
C ASP A 66 2.11 8.81 16.23
N MET A 67 3.02 7.85 16.36
CA MET A 67 2.92 6.82 17.39
C MET A 67 3.15 7.34 18.82
N ASN A 68 3.55 8.61 19.00
CA ASN A 68 3.60 9.25 20.31
C ASN A 68 2.21 9.68 20.79
N LEU A 69 1.26 9.92 19.89
CA LEU A 69 -0.10 10.37 20.19
C LEU A 69 -1.05 9.17 20.43
N PRO A 70 -1.69 9.06 21.61
CA PRO A 70 -2.63 7.96 21.90
C PRO A 70 -3.78 7.81 20.89
N GLU A 71 -4.35 8.93 20.44
CA GLU A 71 -5.44 9.01 19.48
C GLU A 71 -5.04 8.42 18.11
N GLU A 72 -3.84 8.68 17.63
CA GLU A 72 -3.38 8.16 16.33
C GLU A 72 -3.00 6.67 16.39
N ARG A 73 -2.58 6.18 17.57
CA ARG A 73 -2.45 4.73 17.80
C ARG A 73 -3.81 4.03 17.68
N ILE A 74 -4.89 4.67 18.12
CA ILE A 74 -6.26 4.13 17.96
C ILE A 74 -6.66 4.16 16.48
N MET A 75 -6.33 5.23 15.74
CA MET A 75 -6.58 5.30 14.29
C MET A 75 -5.86 4.19 13.52
N LEU A 76 -4.62 3.83 13.92
CA LEU A 76 -3.93 2.68 13.34
C LEU A 76 -4.69 1.36 13.55
N VAL A 77 -5.24 1.15 14.75
CA VAL A 77 -6.06 -0.03 15.04
C VAL A 77 -7.34 -0.05 14.19
N GLN A 78 -8.01 1.10 14.06
CA GLN A 78 -9.20 1.24 13.22
C GLN A 78 -8.89 0.93 11.75
N TYR A 79 -7.78 1.46 11.24
CA TYR A 79 -7.31 1.19 9.88
C TYR A 79 -7.02 -0.31 9.66
N ILE A 80 -6.37 -0.99 10.61
CA ILE A 80 -6.15 -2.44 10.53
C ILE A 80 -7.48 -3.19 10.43
N GLN A 81 -8.45 -2.86 11.29
CA GLN A 81 -9.78 -3.51 11.26
C GLN A 81 -10.52 -3.27 9.93
N GLN A 82 -10.40 -2.06 9.39
CA GLN A 82 -10.95 -1.71 8.08
C GLN A 82 -10.32 -2.55 6.96
N GLU A 83 -8.99 -2.65 6.90
CA GLU A 83 -8.30 -3.39 5.86
C GLU A 83 -8.49 -4.91 5.99
N GLU A 84 -8.56 -5.45 7.20
CA GLU A 84 -8.94 -6.85 7.43
C GLU A 84 -10.36 -7.15 6.94
N SER A 85 -11.29 -6.24 7.21
CA SER A 85 -12.67 -6.36 6.73
C SER A 85 -12.73 -6.32 5.20
N ARG A 86 -11.93 -5.44 4.58
CA ARG A 86 -11.76 -5.38 3.12
C ARG A 86 -11.18 -6.68 2.57
N LEU A 87 -10.14 -7.22 3.21
CA LEU A 87 -9.51 -8.50 2.82
C LEU A 87 -10.51 -9.65 2.87
N LYS A 88 -11.30 -9.75 3.95
CA LYS A 88 -12.37 -10.76 4.08
C LYS A 88 -13.41 -10.62 2.97
N SER A 89 -13.87 -9.41 2.70
CA SER A 89 -14.84 -9.12 1.63
C SER A 89 -14.33 -9.56 0.25
N ILE A 90 -13.08 -9.21 -0.08
CA ILE A 90 -12.40 -9.67 -1.31
C ILE A 90 -12.32 -11.20 -1.34
N GLY A 91 -11.93 -11.83 -0.23
CA GLY A 91 -11.86 -13.29 -0.10
C GLY A 91 -13.20 -13.98 -0.38
N TRP A 92 -14.31 -13.44 0.13
CA TRP A 92 -15.65 -13.97 -0.13
C TRP A 92 -16.04 -13.84 -1.61
N ALA A 93 -15.77 -12.68 -2.23
CA ALA A 93 -16.02 -12.49 -3.66
C ALA A 93 -15.20 -13.46 -4.52
N LEU A 94 -13.91 -13.62 -4.21
CA LEU A 94 -13.03 -14.58 -4.90
C LEU A 94 -13.51 -16.02 -4.73
N LYS A 95 -13.99 -16.40 -3.55
CA LYS A 95 -14.56 -17.74 -3.31
C LYS A 95 -15.74 -18.01 -4.25
N ALA A 96 -16.64 -17.05 -4.42
CA ALA A 96 -17.77 -17.17 -5.33
C ALA A 96 -17.31 -17.27 -6.80
N ALA A 97 -16.39 -16.40 -7.23
CA ALA A 97 -15.85 -16.40 -8.59
C ALA A 97 -15.14 -17.72 -8.93
N ARG A 98 -14.29 -18.23 -8.04
CA ARG A 98 -13.61 -19.53 -8.21
C ARG A 98 -14.58 -20.71 -8.25
N LYS A 99 -15.71 -20.64 -7.53
CA LYS A 99 -16.76 -21.67 -7.62
C LYS A 99 -17.42 -21.64 -9.00
N MET A 100 -17.73 -20.45 -9.50
CA MET A 100 -18.30 -20.28 -10.84
C MET A 100 -17.36 -20.80 -11.93
N ALA A 101 -16.08 -20.42 -11.89
CA ALA A 101 -15.08 -20.90 -12.85
C ALA A 101 -15.00 -22.43 -12.90
N ARG A 102 -14.95 -23.08 -11.73
CA ARG A 102 -14.97 -24.56 -11.62
C ARG A 102 -16.23 -25.18 -12.22
N ASN A 103 -17.40 -24.63 -11.92
CA ASN A 103 -18.67 -25.14 -12.47
C ASN A 103 -18.75 -24.98 -14.00
N CYS A 104 -18.01 -24.03 -14.56
CA CYS A 104 -17.94 -23.77 -16.00
C CYS A 104 -16.70 -24.39 -16.68
N ASN A 105 -15.92 -25.23 -15.97
CA ASN A 105 -14.66 -25.80 -16.46
C ASN A 105 -13.68 -24.76 -17.02
N VAL A 106 -13.64 -23.57 -16.41
CA VAL A 106 -12.65 -22.53 -16.72
C VAL A 106 -11.44 -22.74 -15.81
N GLU A 107 -10.28 -23.01 -16.41
CA GLU A 107 -9.01 -23.07 -15.68
C GLU A 107 -8.60 -21.67 -15.21
N VAL A 108 -8.19 -21.57 -13.95
CA VAL A 108 -7.69 -20.32 -13.35
C VAL A 108 -6.33 -20.64 -12.72
N ASP A 109 -5.26 -20.09 -13.29
CA ASP A 109 -3.95 -20.14 -12.66
C ASP A 109 -3.95 -19.21 -11.43
N THR A 110 -3.63 -19.76 -10.26
CA THR A 110 -3.58 -19.01 -9.00
C THR A 110 -2.17 -18.80 -8.46
N ASN A 111 -1.12 -19.16 -9.21
CA ASN A 111 0.25 -19.28 -8.67
C ASN A 111 1.11 -18.00 -8.65
N GLU A 112 0.56 -16.81 -8.92
CA GLU A 112 1.39 -15.59 -8.97
C GLU A 112 1.79 -15.03 -7.58
N LEU A 113 1.10 -15.41 -6.50
CA LEU A 113 1.39 -14.89 -5.15
C LEU A 113 2.41 -15.70 -4.34
N GLU A 114 2.75 -16.93 -4.74
CA GLU A 114 3.69 -17.79 -4.02
C GLU A 114 5.16 -17.53 -4.41
N GLN A 115 5.42 -17.05 -5.64
CA GLN A 115 6.77 -16.86 -6.20
C GLN A 115 7.60 -15.71 -5.57
N GLU A 116 6.99 -14.84 -4.76
CA GLU A 116 7.72 -13.81 -3.99
C GLU A 116 8.17 -14.31 -2.60
N GLY A 117 7.55 -15.37 -2.07
CA GLY A 117 7.89 -15.97 -0.77
C GLY A 117 9.16 -16.84 -0.83
N GLU A 118 9.29 -17.68 -1.86
CA GLU A 118 10.43 -18.59 -2.02
C GLU A 118 11.76 -17.86 -2.26
N ARG A 119 11.78 -16.80 -3.08
CA ARG A 119 12.98 -15.96 -3.32
C ARG A 119 13.50 -15.21 -2.07
N ARG A 120 12.74 -15.17 -0.98
CA ARG A 120 13.16 -14.61 0.31
C ARG A 120 13.73 -15.66 1.26
N GLY A 121 13.32 -16.92 1.11
CA GLY A 121 13.83 -18.05 1.92
C GLY A 121 15.25 -18.48 1.54
N GLU A 122 15.66 -18.35 0.27
CA GLU A 122 17.00 -18.74 -0.17
C GLU A 122 18.12 -17.78 0.30
N ARG A 123 17.82 -16.50 0.55
CA ARG A 123 18.82 -15.53 1.03
C ARG A 123 19.19 -15.67 2.51
N THR A 124 18.44 -16.43 3.29
CA THR A 124 18.70 -16.63 4.73
C THR A 124 19.53 -17.87 5.03
N CYS A 125 19.93 -18.63 4.00
CA CYS A 125 20.63 -19.90 4.16
C CYS A 125 22.14 -19.84 3.84
N GLU A 126 22.66 -18.75 3.25
CA GLU A 126 24.07 -18.62 2.85
C GLU A 126 24.97 -17.90 3.90
N SER A 127 24.46 -17.66 5.11
CA SER A 127 25.20 -16.95 6.17
C SER A 127 25.14 -17.67 7.52
N ALA A 128 25.46 -18.96 7.55
CA ALA A 128 25.69 -19.74 8.77
C ALA A 128 27.02 -20.50 8.68
#